data_AF-A0A938L7K3-F1
#
_entry.id   AF-A0A938L7K3-F1
#
_cell.length_a   1.000
_cell.length_b   1.000
_cell.length_c   1.000
_cell.angle_alpha   90.00
_cell.angle_beta   90.00
_cell.angle_gamma   90.00
#
_symmetry.space_group_name_H-M   'P 1'
#
loop_
_entity.id
_entity.type
_entity.pdbx_description
1 polymer ?
#
loop_
_entity_poly.entity_id
_entity_poly.type
_entity_poly.pdbx_seq_one_letter_code
_entity_poly.pdbx_strand_id
1 'polypeptide(L)'
;MAEVFDVIVLGIGGFGSGAAYHLARRGLRVLGLDRFRPAHDQGSSHGETRIIRKAYFEHPDYVPLLLKAYDLWADLEAESQQQLFWKCGLLLAGLPDSEAISGARLSAKQHGLTIENLTASAATDRWPGFKVPNSFDAVFEADAGLLKVEDCVRTHLDLATTHGAMLLFGDPVVSWSSTGREVRVCTATREFIAASLVITAGSWAGSVLAGLGLPLQVLRKPMFWFETRSPAYNLAASMPTFYFEMPAEAASTFYGFPSLDGQVLKVAQHSGGELVADPLLVDRQLRESDVQPIADFLRTCLPAVRTQPVRHSTCLYTVTPDRHFVVDRHPEFSNVVIGCGFSGHGFKFTSVLGSVFADLATTGSTELSLDFLNLARLADQTSMADRRYSCSSGFGMTAIGSQESARQGTAPTLETSQCFDAD
;
A
#
# COMPACT_ATOMS: atom_id res chain seq x y z
N MET A 1 -32.57 7.53 18.34
CA MET A 1 -32.49 6.07 18.12
C MET A 1 -31.25 5.82 17.27
N ALA A 2 -30.44 4.81 17.59
CA ALA A 2 -29.28 4.48 16.77
C ALA A 2 -29.76 4.05 15.37
N GLU A 3 -29.10 4.56 14.32
CA GLU A 3 -29.38 4.13 12.95
C GLU A 3 -28.82 2.72 12.74
N VAL A 4 -29.68 1.81 12.25
CA VAL A 4 -29.36 0.39 12.05
C VAL A 4 -29.08 0.14 10.57
N PHE A 5 -27.97 -0.55 10.31
CA PHE A 5 -27.49 -0.94 8.99
C PHE A 5 -27.31 -2.46 8.90
N ASP A 6 -27.27 -2.99 7.69
CA ASP A 6 -26.87 -4.39 7.50
C ASP A 6 -25.36 -4.51 7.66
N VAL A 7 -24.61 -3.60 7.01
CA VAL A 7 -23.14 -3.60 7.05
C VAL A 7 -22.60 -2.18 7.17
N ILE A 8 -21.63 -2.00 8.07
CA ILE A 8 -20.77 -0.80 8.11
C ILE A 8 -19.43 -1.12 7.44
N VAL A 9 -18.93 -0.20 6.61
CA VAL A 9 -17.58 -0.27 6.02
C VAL A 9 -16.73 0.87 6.59
N LEU A 10 -15.70 0.52 7.37
CA LEU A 10 -14.77 1.46 7.99
C LEU A 10 -13.52 1.65 7.11
N GLY A 11 -13.38 2.85 6.56
CA GLY A 11 -12.32 3.24 5.63
C GLY A 11 -12.72 2.93 4.20
N ILE A 12 -13.35 3.88 3.53
CA ILE A 12 -13.89 3.76 2.16
C ILE A 12 -12.96 4.37 1.10
N GLY A 13 -11.65 4.15 1.28
CA GLY A 13 -10.64 4.35 0.24
C GLY A 13 -10.69 3.25 -0.84
N GLY A 14 -9.54 2.87 -1.41
CA GLY A 14 -9.45 1.86 -2.47
C GLY A 14 -10.30 0.61 -2.24
N PHE A 15 -10.08 -0.07 -1.11
CA PHE A 15 -10.75 -1.34 -0.80
C PHE A 15 -12.18 -1.17 -0.28
N GLY A 16 -12.38 -0.25 0.66
CA GLY A 16 -13.70 -0.05 1.26
C GLY A 16 -14.71 0.55 0.30
N SER A 17 -14.30 1.37 -0.68
CA SER A 17 -15.20 1.84 -1.74
C SER A 17 -15.75 0.68 -2.57
N GLY A 18 -14.89 -0.27 -2.98
CA GLY A 18 -15.31 -1.50 -3.65
C GLY A 18 -16.25 -2.35 -2.79
N ALA A 19 -15.96 -2.51 -1.50
CA ALA A 19 -16.83 -3.22 -0.57
C ALA A 19 -18.21 -2.55 -0.45
N ALA A 20 -18.25 -1.23 -0.27
CA ALA A 20 -19.50 -0.47 -0.19
C ALA A 20 -20.33 -0.60 -1.47
N TYR A 21 -19.69 -0.52 -2.65
CA TYR A 21 -20.33 -0.75 -3.94
C TYR A 21 -20.96 -2.14 -4.04
N HIS A 22 -20.17 -3.21 -3.80
CA HIS A 22 -20.68 -4.58 -3.94
C HIS A 22 -21.76 -4.92 -2.92
N LEU A 23 -21.66 -4.44 -1.68
CA LEU A 23 -22.68 -4.61 -0.65
C LEU A 23 -23.99 -3.88 -1.02
N ALA A 24 -23.90 -2.62 -1.44
CA ALA A 24 -25.07 -1.82 -1.80
C ALA A 24 -25.75 -2.38 -3.06
N ARG A 25 -24.98 -2.80 -4.07
CA ARG A 25 -25.48 -3.45 -5.29
C ARG A 25 -26.25 -4.75 -5.00
N ARG A 26 -25.99 -5.40 -3.86
CA ARG A 26 -26.75 -6.57 -3.37
C ARG A 26 -28.04 -6.18 -2.61
N GLY A 27 -28.38 -4.89 -2.56
CA GLY A 27 -29.58 -4.35 -1.90
C GLY A 27 -29.45 -4.17 -0.39
N LEU A 28 -28.24 -4.24 0.16
CA LEU A 28 -28.00 -4.08 1.60
C LEU A 28 -28.02 -2.61 2.01
N ARG A 29 -28.47 -2.35 3.23
CA ARG A 29 -28.36 -1.04 3.88
C ARG A 29 -26.93 -0.84 4.37
N VAL A 30 -26.14 -0.15 3.57
CA VAL A 30 -24.71 0.06 3.83
C VAL A 30 -24.43 1.46 4.39
N LEU A 31 -23.59 1.52 5.42
CA LEU A 31 -22.94 2.75 5.87
C LEU A 31 -21.44 2.69 5.61
N GLY A 32 -20.94 3.55 4.71
CA GLY A 32 -19.51 3.76 4.50
C GLY A 32 -19.01 4.94 5.35
N LEU A 33 -17.92 4.73 6.10
CA LEU A 33 -17.31 5.76 6.94
C LEU A 33 -15.87 6.03 6.49
N ASP A 34 -15.54 7.31 6.28
CA ASP A 34 -14.15 7.74 6.13
C ASP A 34 -13.83 8.97 6.97
N ARG A 35 -12.60 9.01 7.46
CA ARG A 35 -12.10 10.16 8.20
C ARG A 35 -11.76 11.35 7.31
N PHE A 36 -11.59 11.13 6.01
CA PHE A 36 -11.30 12.17 5.02
C PHE A 36 -12.38 12.22 3.93
N ARG A 37 -12.38 13.27 3.11
CA ARG A 37 -13.28 13.38 1.95
C ARG A 37 -12.62 12.77 0.71
N PRO A 38 -13.34 12.00 -0.13
CA PRO A 38 -12.79 11.44 -1.35
C PRO A 38 -12.68 12.52 -2.43
N ALA A 39 -11.72 12.45 -3.35
CA ALA A 39 -10.49 11.67 -3.30
C ALA A 39 -9.43 12.50 -2.55
N HIS A 40 -8.80 11.93 -1.51
CA HIS A 40 -7.78 12.62 -0.71
C HIS A 40 -6.40 11.98 -0.89
N ASP A 41 -5.36 12.76 -0.59
CA ASP A 41 -3.96 12.35 -0.64
C ASP A 41 -3.41 11.86 0.71
N GLN A 42 -4.27 11.78 1.74
CA GLN A 42 -3.86 11.38 3.08
C GLN A 42 -3.57 9.87 3.24
N GLY A 43 -4.06 9.03 2.32
CA GLY A 43 -3.96 7.56 2.40
C GLY A 43 -3.04 6.93 1.35
N SER A 44 -3.49 5.84 0.75
CA SER A 44 -2.71 5.03 -0.21
C SER A 44 -3.32 4.91 -1.61
N SER A 45 -4.49 5.53 -1.82
CA SER A 45 -5.32 5.38 -3.03
C SER A 45 -5.26 6.61 -3.96
N HIS A 46 -4.18 7.39 -3.88
CA HIS A 46 -3.95 8.59 -4.70
C HIS A 46 -2.66 8.49 -5.54
N GLY A 47 -2.40 9.54 -6.32
CA GLY A 47 -1.24 9.63 -7.20
C GLY A 47 -1.52 9.13 -8.60
N GLU A 48 -2.74 9.35 -9.09
CA GLU A 48 -3.21 9.18 -10.48
C GLU A 48 -3.30 7.75 -10.98
N THR A 49 -2.23 6.96 -10.88
CA THR A 49 -2.13 5.66 -11.54
C THR A 49 -1.56 4.55 -10.67
N ARG A 50 -2.02 3.31 -10.91
CA ARG A 50 -1.47 2.06 -10.38
C ARG A 50 -1.39 0.99 -11.48
N ILE A 51 -0.34 0.17 -11.42
CA ILE A 51 -0.16 -0.95 -12.35
C ILE A 51 -1.17 -2.05 -12.00
N ILE A 52 -1.78 -2.66 -13.01
CA ILE A 52 -2.51 -3.93 -12.92
C ILE A 52 -1.88 -4.92 -13.90
N ARG A 53 -1.76 -6.18 -13.48
CA ARG A 53 -1.08 -7.28 -14.20
C ARG A 53 -1.56 -8.62 -13.68
N LYS A 54 -1.47 -9.69 -14.48
CA LYS A 54 -1.87 -11.06 -14.15
C LYS A 54 -0.67 -11.95 -13.84
N ALA A 55 0.45 -11.82 -14.55
CA ALA A 55 1.65 -12.62 -14.29
C ALA A 55 2.31 -12.15 -12.99
N TYR A 56 1.82 -12.66 -11.86
CA TYR A 56 2.05 -12.09 -10.54
C TYR A 56 3.26 -12.71 -9.85
N PHE A 57 4.35 -11.96 -9.74
CA PHE A 57 5.62 -12.49 -9.28
C PHE A 57 5.68 -12.67 -7.75
N GLU A 58 4.87 -11.93 -6.99
CA GLU A 58 4.85 -11.99 -5.53
C GLU A 58 4.32 -13.34 -5.05
N HIS A 59 3.33 -13.90 -5.75
CA HIS A 59 2.88 -15.29 -5.57
C HIS A 59 1.90 -15.70 -6.68
N PRO A 60 1.96 -16.94 -7.22
CA PRO A 60 0.98 -17.43 -8.18
C PRO A 60 -0.46 -17.50 -7.64
N ASP A 61 -0.65 -17.68 -6.33
CA ASP A 61 -2.00 -17.78 -5.75
C ASP A 61 -2.80 -16.47 -5.80
N TYR A 62 -2.17 -15.34 -6.13
CA TYR A 62 -2.90 -14.10 -6.45
C TYR A 62 -3.56 -14.13 -7.84
N VAL A 63 -3.13 -14.99 -8.76
CA VAL A 63 -3.60 -14.98 -10.15
C VAL A 63 -5.11 -15.19 -10.27
N PRO A 64 -5.75 -16.16 -9.57
CA PRO A 64 -7.20 -16.30 -9.61
C PRO A 64 -7.95 -15.03 -9.17
N LEU A 65 -7.46 -14.35 -8.13
CA LEU A 65 -8.01 -13.06 -7.70
C LEU A 65 -7.85 -12.00 -8.80
N LEU A 66 -6.70 -11.95 -9.47
CA LEU A 66 -6.46 -11.00 -10.56
C LEU A 66 -7.36 -11.25 -11.75
N LEU A 67 -7.52 -12.50 -12.19
CA LEU A 67 -8.44 -12.84 -13.28
C LEU A 67 -9.84 -12.30 -12.99
N LYS A 68 -10.35 -12.55 -11.78
CA LYS A 68 -11.65 -12.02 -11.36
C LYS A 68 -11.65 -10.49 -11.20
N ALA A 69 -10.53 -9.88 -10.79
CA ALA A 69 -10.40 -8.43 -10.69
C ALA A 69 -10.57 -7.75 -12.05
N TYR A 70 -10.02 -8.33 -13.13
CA TYR A 70 -10.17 -7.82 -14.49
C TYR A 70 -11.64 -7.85 -14.94
N ASP A 71 -12.34 -8.95 -14.69
CA ASP A 71 -13.77 -9.05 -15.00
C ASP A 71 -14.58 -7.96 -14.26
N LEU A 72 -14.28 -7.77 -12.96
CA LEU A 72 -15.00 -6.79 -12.15
C LEU A 72 -14.63 -5.34 -12.48
N TRP A 73 -13.42 -5.07 -12.97
CA TRP A 73 -13.09 -3.76 -13.52
C TRP A 73 -13.88 -3.49 -14.80
N ALA A 74 -13.98 -4.47 -15.70
CA ALA A 74 -14.77 -4.35 -16.92
C ALA A 74 -16.26 -4.15 -16.62
N ASP A 75 -16.81 -4.89 -15.65
CA ASP A 75 -18.19 -4.70 -15.17
C ASP A 75 -18.41 -3.28 -14.63
N LEU A 76 -17.46 -2.75 -13.86
CA LEU A 76 -17.53 -1.40 -13.29
C LEU A 76 -17.49 -0.32 -14.39
N GLU A 77 -16.61 -0.46 -15.39
CA GLU A 77 -16.58 0.45 -16.56
C GLU A 77 -17.89 0.38 -17.35
N ALA A 78 -18.45 -0.82 -17.56
CA ALA A 78 -19.73 -1.00 -18.25
C ALA A 78 -20.91 -0.40 -17.47
N GLU A 79 -20.93 -0.51 -16.15
CA GLU A 79 -22.02 0.08 -15.36
C GLU A 79 -21.91 1.61 -15.27
N SER A 80 -20.70 2.12 -15.07
CA SER A 80 -20.44 3.56 -14.89
C SER A 80 -20.32 4.36 -16.19
N GLN A 81 -20.07 3.68 -17.31
CA GLN A 81 -19.70 4.30 -18.60
C GLN A 81 -18.44 5.18 -18.48
N GLN A 82 -17.55 4.87 -17.53
CA GLN A 82 -16.27 5.55 -17.34
C GLN A 82 -15.13 4.65 -17.77
N GLN A 83 -14.09 5.22 -18.39
CA GLN A 83 -12.82 4.53 -18.59
C GLN A 83 -11.98 4.61 -17.32
N LEU A 84 -11.64 3.46 -16.75
CA LEU A 84 -10.89 3.27 -15.51
C LEU A 84 -9.59 2.48 -15.75
N PHE A 85 -9.57 1.62 -16.76
CA PHE A 85 -8.45 0.77 -17.14
C PHE A 85 -7.92 1.12 -18.54
N TRP A 86 -6.60 1.25 -18.64
CA TRP A 86 -5.87 1.40 -19.89
C TRP A 86 -4.97 0.19 -20.09
N LYS A 87 -5.35 -0.68 -21.02
CA LYS A 87 -4.56 -1.83 -21.46
C LYS A 87 -3.37 -1.37 -22.31
N CYS A 88 -2.26 -1.05 -21.67
CA CYS A 88 -1.02 -0.64 -22.35
C CYS A 88 0.15 -1.63 -22.16
N GLY A 89 -0.08 -2.73 -21.46
CA GLY A 89 0.92 -3.74 -21.15
C GLY A 89 1.87 -3.35 -20.02
N LEU A 90 2.71 -4.31 -19.65
CA LEU A 90 3.75 -4.18 -18.63
C LEU A 90 5.05 -4.78 -19.14
N LEU A 91 6.12 -3.98 -19.12
CA LEU A 91 7.50 -4.44 -19.26
C LEU A 91 8.11 -4.68 -17.88
N LEU A 92 8.38 -5.94 -17.57
CA LEU A 92 9.21 -6.37 -16.44
C LEU A 92 10.65 -6.53 -16.94
N ALA A 93 11.62 -6.01 -16.21
CA ALA A 93 13.04 -6.17 -16.52
C ALA A 93 13.87 -6.39 -15.24
N GLY A 94 14.80 -7.34 -15.28
CA GLY A 94 15.63 -7.70 -14.14
C GLY A 94 16.65 -8.77 -14.51
N LEU A 95 17.47 -9.18 -13.55
CA LEU A 95 18.32 -10.36 -13.76
C LEU A 95 17.48 -11.61 -14.07
N PRO A 96 17.97 -12.58 -14.86
CA PRO A 96 17.19 -13.77 -15.24
C PRO A 96 16.61 -14.56 -14.05
N ASP A 97 17.30 -14.56 -12.92
CA ASP A 97 16.95 -15.24 -11.67
C ASP A 97 16.32 -14.31 -10.61
N SER A 98 16.07 -13.05 -10.97
CA SER A 98 15.40 -12.08 -10.07
C SER A 98 13.99 -12.53 -9.72
N GLU A 99 13.46 -12.06 -8.59
CA GLU A 99 12.11 -12.41 -8.13
C GLU A 99 11.06 -12.01 -9.18
N ALA A 100 11.18 -10.80 -9.73
CA ALA A 100 10.25 -10.29 -10.72
C ALA A 100 10.19 -11.12 -11.99
N ILE A 101 11.35 -11.53 -12.54
CA ILE A 101 11.43 -12.28 -13.80
C ILE A 101 11.03 -13.74 -13.58
N SER A 102 11.65 -14.41 -12.60
CA SER A 102 11.39 -15.83 -12.33
C SER A 102 9.95 -16.06 -11.83
N GLY A 103 9.45 -15.20 -10.94
CA GLY A 103 8.09 -15.26 -10.41
C GLY A 103 7.02 -14.99 -11.47
N ALA A 104 7.23 -14.01 -12.36
CA ALA A 104 6.27 -13.76 -13.44
C ALA A 104 6.17 -14.95 -14.40
N ARG A 105 7.30 -15.58 -14.74
CA ARG A 105 7.35 -16.80 -15.57
C ARG A 105 6.68 -17.98 -14.88
N LEU A 106 6.91 -18.17 -13.58
CA LEU A 106 6.28 -19.21 -12.78
C LEU A 106 4.75 -19.06 -12.79
N SER A 107 4.25 -17.88 -12.43
CA SER A 107 2.82 -17.60 -12.36
C SER A 107 2.15 -17.72 -13.72
N ALA A 108 2.82 -17.25 -14.79
CA ALA A 108 2.30 -17.41 -16.15
C ALA A 108 2.21 -18.88 -16.56
N LYS A 109 3.24 -19.68 -16.27
CA LYS A 109 3.23 -21.12 -16.56
C LYS A 109 2.14 -21.86 -15.78
N GLN A 110 2.01 -21.59 -14.49
CA GLN A 110 1.06 -22.26 -13.60
C GLN A 110 -0.39 -21.99 -13.99
N HIS A 111 -0.69 -20.78 -14.44
CA HIS A 111 -2.06 -20.35 -14.75
C HIS A 111 -2.34 -20.20 -16.25
N GLY A 112 -1.43 -20.64 -17.12
CA GLY A 112 -1.60 -20.56 -18.58
C GLY A 112 -1.72 -19.13 -19.11
N LEU A 113 -1.06 -18.15 -18.47
CA LEU A 113 -1.10 -16.76 -18.89
C LEU A 113 -0.16 -16.53 -20.08
N THR A 114 -0.56 -15.66 -21.00
CA THR A 114 0.28 -15.27 -22.14
C THR A 114 1.25 -14.17 -21.72
N ILE A 115 2.54 -14.48 -21.75
CA ILE A 115 3.64 -13.53 -21.60
C ILE A 115 4.65 -13.72 -22.73
N GLU A 116 5.34 -12.65 -23.10
CA GLU A 116 6.42 -12.67 -24.08
C GLU A 116 7.76 -12.54 -23.36
N ASN A 117 8.67 -13.48 -23.61
CA ASN A 117 10.04 -13.42 -23.08
C ASN A 117 10.93 -12.71 -24.09
N LEU A 118 11.64 -11.68 -23.64
CA LEU A 118 12.46 -10.81 -24.46
C LEU A 118 13.89 -10.77 -23.93
N THR A 119 14.85 -10.66 -24.84
CA THR A 119 16.20 -10.21 -24.47
C THR A 119 16.18 -8.71 -24.18
N ALA A 120 17.18 -8.20 -23.46
CA ALA A 120 17.37 -6.77 -23.27
C ALA A 120 17.35 -5.98 -24.60
N SER A 121 18.05 -6.48 -25.63
CA SER A 121 18.10 -5.83 -26.94
C SER A 121 16.72 -5.79 -27.62
N ALA A 122 15.98 -6.90 -27.61
CA ALA A 122 14.65 -6.96 -28.21
C ALA A 122 13.65 -6.01 -27.52
N ALA A 123 13.75 -5.88 -26.19
CA ALA A 123 12.94 -4.92 -25.43
C ALA A 123 13.31 -3.46 -25.78
N THR A 124 14.60 -3.13 -25.84
CA THR A 124 15.05 -1.78 -26.23
C THR A 124 14.73 -1.44 -27.69
N ASP A 125 14.82 -2.40 -28.61
CA ASP A 125 14.46 -2.20 -30.02
C ASP A 125 12.96 -1.93 -30.18
N ARG A 126 12.13 -2.66 -29.42
CA ARG A 126 10.67 -2.49 -29.45
C ARG A 126 10.21 -1.20 -28.77
N TRP A 127 10.86 -0.82 -27.67
CA TRP A 127 10.56 0.40 -26.93
C TRP A 127 11.83 1.24 -26.76
N PRO A 128 12.18 2.05 -27.77
CA PRO A 128 13.45 2.78 -27.82
C PRO A 128 13.60 3.86 -26.74
N GLY A 129 12.54 4.14 -25.97
CA GLY A 129 12.63 4.93 -24.75
C GLY A 129 13.41 4.22 -23.63
N PHE A 130 13.38 2.89 -23.57
CA PHE A 130 14.08 2.13 -22.54
C PHE A 130 15.49 1.73 -22.96
N LYS A 131 16.43 1.87 -22.04
CA LYS A 131 17.73 1.20 -22.06
C LYS A 131 17.71 0.06 -21.06
N VAL A 132 17.45 -1.16 -21.53
CA VAL A 132 17.49 -2.35 -20.68
C VAL A 132 18.94 -2.83 -20.58
N PRO A 133 19.52 -3.00 -19.37
CA PRO A 133 20.87 -3.53 -19.24
C PRO A 133 21.05 -4.89 -19.93
N ASN A 134 22.17 -5.09 -20.62
CA ASN A 134 22.42 -6.33 -21.39
C ASN A 134 22.41 -7.62 -20.54
N SER A 135 22.65 -7.50 -19.23
CA SER A 135 22.60 -8.61 -18.29
C SER A 135 21.18 -8.97 -17.86
N PHE A 136 20.16 -8.23 -18.30
CA PHE A 136 18.77 -8.45 -17.90
C PHE A 136 18.02 -9.30 -18.92
N ASP A 137 17.08 -10.06 -18.39
CA ASP A 137 15.94 -10.56 -19.12
C ASP A 137 14.79 -9.56 -19.04
N ALA A 138 13.89 -9.63 -20.03
CA ALA A 138 12.64 -8.89 -20.00
C ALA A 138 11.45 -9.83 -20.20
N VAL A 139 10.33 -9.51 -19.56
CA VAL A 139 9.04 -10.16 -19.73
C VAL A 139 8.00 -9.09 -20.06
N PHE A 140 7.26 -9.28 -21.13
CA PHE A 140 6.16 -8.40 -21.52
C PHE A 140 4.80 -9.10 -21.34
N GLU A 141 3.92 -8.49 -20.56
CA GLU A 141 2.53 -8.91 -20.42
C GLU A 141 1.62 -7.90 -21.13
N ALA A 142 1.06 -8.29 -22.29
CA ALA A 142 0.21 -7.40 -23.09
C ALA A 142 -1.14 -7.08 -22.43
N ASP A 143 -1.61 -7.95 -21.53
CA ASP A 143 -2.86 -7.80 -20.80
C ASP A 143 -2.77 -6.88 -19.58
N ALA A 144 -1.56 -6.52 -19.18
CA ALA A 144 -1.33 -5.57 -18.09
C ALA A 144 -1.63 -4.13 -18.52
N GLY A 145 -1.52 -3.20 -17.57
CA GLY A 145 -1.68 -1.78 -17.86
C GLY A 145 -1.80 -0.94 -16.60
N LEU A 146 -2.59 0.14 -16.69
CA LEU A 146 -2.79 1.07 -15.59
C LEU A 146 -4.26 1.32 -15.27
N LEU A 147 -4.52 1.56 -13.99
CA LEU A 147 -5.80 2.03 -13.45
C LEU A 147 -5.70 3.49 -13.01
N LYS A 148 -6.73 4.30 -13.29
CA LYS A 148 -6.85 5.68 -12.78
C LYS A 148 -7.47 5.68 -11.39
N VAL A 149 -6.64 5.79 -10.36
CA VAL A 149 -7.01 5.30 -9.02
C VAL A 149 -8.05 6.16 -8.31
N GLU A 150 -7.95 7.48 -8.40
CA GLU A 150 -8.95 8.36 -7.83
C GLU A 150 -10.30 8.20 -8.55
N ASP A 151 -10.28 7.96 -9.86
CA ASP A 151 -11.48 7.76 -10.67
C ASP A 151 -12.14 6.41 -10.36
N CYS A 152 -11.34 5.35 -10.13
CA CYS A 152 -11.83 4.06 -9.66
C CYS A 152 -12.53 4.16 -8.30
N VAL A 153 -11.92 4.89 -7.35
CA VAL A 153 -12.53 5.08 -6.02
C VAL A 153 -13.81 5.90 -6.11
N ARG A 154 -13.80 7.02 -6.83
CA ARG A 154 -15.00 7.84 -7.04
C ARG A 154 -16.12 7.03 -7.68
N THR A 155 -15.82 6.27 -8.73
CA THR A 155 -16.81 5.44 -9.43
C THR A 155 -17.44 4.40 -8.51
N HIS A 156 -16.65 3.70 -7.70
CA HIS A 156 -17.21 2.80 -6.69
C HIS A 156 -18.13 3.53 -5.70
N LEU A 157 -17.72 4.69 -5.17
CA LEU A 157 -18.53 5.44 -4.20
C LEU A 157 -19.82 6.00 -4.82
N ASP A 158 -19.75 6.50 -6.05
CA ASP A 158 -20.90 7.05 -6.78
C ASP A 158 -21.92 5.94 -7.09
N LEU A 159 -21.47 4.78 -7.54
CA LEU A 159 -22.34 3.63 -7.76
C LEU A 159 -22.86 3.03 -6.44
N ALA A 160 -22.05 3.00 -5.37
CA ALA A 160 -22.54 2.60 -4.05
C ALA A 160 -23.69 3.51 -3.59
N THR A 161 -23.55 4.82 -3.77
CA THR A 161 -24.59 5.81 -3.45
C THR A 161 -25.83 5.62 -4.33
N THR A 162 -25.64 5.37 -5.62
CA THR A 162 -26.72 5.06 -6.57
C THR A 162 -27.51 3.82 -6.15
N HIS A 163 -26.82 2.81 -5.60
CA HIS A 163 -27.43 1.61 -5.03
C HIS A 163 -27.93 1.78 -3.58
N GLY A 164 -27.92 3.01 -3.05
CA GLY A 164 -28.54 3.34 -1.75
C GLY A 164 -27.62 3.29 -0.54
N ALA A 165 -26.30 3.16 -0.71
CA ALA A 165 -25.35 3.31 0.40
C ALA A 165 -25.36 4.73 0.97
N MET A 166 -25.29 4.84 2.29
CA MET A 166 -25.00 6.12 2.96
C MET A 166 -23.49 6.24 3.19
N LEU A 167 -22.89 7.34 2.72
CA LEU A 167 -21.46 7.58 2.87
C LEU A 167 -21.23 8.82 3.75
N LEU A 168 -20.47 8.67 4.83
CA LEU A 168 -20.11 9.76 5.73
C LEU A 168 -18.60 9.98 5.71
N PHE A 169 -18.21 11.24 5.52
CA PHE A 169 -16.83 11.66 5.36
C PHE A 169 -16.46 12.72 6.38
N GLY A 170 -15.19 12.75 6.79
CA GLY A 170 -14.69 13.76 7.73
C GLY A 170 -15.08 13.51 9.18
N ASP A 171 -15.59 12.32 9.50
CA ASP A 171 -15.98 11.93 10.85
C ASP A 171 -15.19 10.67 11.28
N PRO A 172 -14.02 10.84 11.93
CA PRO A 172 -13.17 9.71 12.27
C PRO A 172 -13.85 8.78 13.29
N VAL A 173 -13.82 7.48 13.01
CA VAL A 173 -14.19 6.46 13.98
C VAL A 173 -13.19 6.48 15.14
N VAL A 174 -13.72 6.50 16.36
CA VAL A 174 -12.95 6.54 17.61
C VAL A 174 -12.87 5.13 18.23
N SER A 175 -13.94 4.35 18.10
CA SER A 175 -13.98 2.97 18.59
C SER A 175 -14.99 2.12 17.84
N TRP A 176 -14.81 0.80 17.92
CA TRP A 176 -15.81 -0.18 17.50
C TRP A 176 -15.81 -1.34 18.50
N SER A 177 -16.93 -2.08 18.55
CA SER A 177 -17.05 -3.30 19.37
C SER A 177 -18.04 -4.27 18.72
N SER A 178 -17.95 -5.56 19.07
CA SER A 178 -18.90 -6.56 18.62
C SER A 178 -19.34 -7.50 19.75
N THR A 179 -20.58 -7.98 19.65
CA THR A 179 -21.12 -9.07 20.47
C THR A 179 -21.17 -10.40 19.70
N GLY A 180 -20.65 -10.44 18.47
CA GLY A 180 -20.79 -11.56 17.54
C GLY A 180 -22.14 -11.62 16.80
N ARG A 181 -23.15 -10.86 17.25
CA ARG A 181 -24.46 -10.69 16.57
C ARG A 181 -24.68 -9.28 16.04
N GLU A 182 -24.09 -8.31 16.73
CA GLU A 182 -24.21 -6.89 16.44
C GLU A 182 -22.82 -6.27 16.51
N VAL A 183 -22.60 -5.25 15.69
CA VAL A 183 -21.42 -4.38 15.72
C VAL A 183 -21.84 -2.96 16.03
N ARG A 184 -21.06 -2.29 16.85
CA ARG A 184 -21.27 -0.90 17.26
C ARG A 184 -20.04 -0.10 16.88
N VAL A 185 -20.24 0.99 16.14
CA VAL A 185 -19.16 1.87 15.66
C VAL A 185 -19.46 3.29 16.14
N CYS A 186 -18.50 3.90 16.82
CA CYS A 186 -18.64 5.21 17.44
C CYS A 186 -17.69 6.22 16.78
N THR A 187 -18.23 7.38 16.42
CA THR A 187 -17.43 8.58 16.12
C THR A 187 -17.45 9.52 17.34
N ALA A 188 -16.85 10.69 17.24
CA ALA A 188 -16.89 11.67 18.33
C ALA A 188 -18.30 12.17 18.62
N THR A 189 -19.22 12.08 17.66
CA THR A 189 -20.56 12.69 17.75
C THR A 189 -21.71 11.72 17.52
N ARG A 190 -21.45 10.52 16.99
CA ARG A 190 -22.48 9.58 16.54
C ARG A 190 -22.14 8.15 16.91
N GLU A 191 -23.18 7.35 16.93
CA GLU A 191 -23.11 5.92 17.17
C GLU A 191 -23.97 5.20 16.14
N PHE A 192 -23.38 4.18 15.53
CA PHE A 192 -23.99 3.38 14.47
C PHE A 192 -24.00 1.92 14.86
N ILE A 193 -25.05 1.21 14.45
CA ILE A 193 -25.24 -0.21 14.73
C ILE A 193 -25.37 -0.96 13.40
N ALA A 194 -24.74 -2.11 13.28
CA ALA A 194 -24.92 -3.01 12.13
C ALA A 194 -24.86 -4.49 12.50
N ALA A 195 -25.32 -5.35 11.60
CA ALA A 195 -25.13 -6.80 11.74
C ALA A 195 -23.65 -7.19 11.54
N SER A 196 -22.99 -6.57 10.54
CA SER A 196 -21.59 -6.85 10.18
C SER A 196 -20.75 -5.59 9.98
N LEU A 197 -19.42 -5.73 10.10
CA LEU A 197 -18.45 -4.65 9.93
C LEU A 197 -17.32 -5.11 9.00
N VAL A 198 -17.00 -4.31 7.99
CA VAL A 198 -15.81 -4.47 7.15
C VAL A 198 -14.79 -3.40 7.53
N ILE A 199 -13.57 -3.80 7.89
CA ILE A 199 -12.49 -2.89 8.29
C ILE A 199 -11.41 -2.86 7.20
N THR A 200 -11.29 -1.72 6.52
CA THR A 200 -10.31 -1.45 5.46
C THR A 200 -9.57 -0.13 5.71
N ALA A 201 -9.11 0.06 6.96
CA ALA A 201 -8.56 1.32 7.48
C ALA A 201 -7.17 1.71 6.95
N GLY A 202 -6.63 1.04 5.93
CA GLY A 202 -5.34 1.36 5.33
C GLY A 202 -4.21 1.48 6.35
N SER A 203 -3.52 2.62 6.38
CA SER A 203 -2.42 2.88 7.31
C SER A 203 -2.82 3.01 8.78
N TRP A 204 -4.12 3.10 9.08
CA TRP A 204 -4.65 3.09 10.43
C TRP A 204 -5.10 1.70 10.88
N ALA A 205 -4.91 0.64 10.07
CA ALA A 205 -5.31 -0.71 10.44
C ALA A 205 -4.65 -1.18 11.75
N GLY A 206 -3.38 -0.85 12.00
CA GLY A 206 -2.69 -1.22 13.23
C GLY A 206 -3.34 -0.65 14.49
N SER A 207 -3.83 0.60 14.45
CA SER A 207 -4.53 1.20 15.59
C SER A 207 -5.98 0.74 15.69
N VAL A 208 -6.69 0.59 14.57
CA VAL A 208 -8.09 0.13 14.54
C VAL A 208 -8.22 -1.34 14.97
N LEU A 209 -7.21 -2.16 14.71
CA LEU A 209 -7.16 -3.59 15.03
C LEU A 209 -6.16 -3.90 16.15
N ALA A 210 -5.88 -2.95 17.03
CA ALA A 210 -4.82 -3.07 18.04
C ALA A 210 -4.94 -4.35 18.90
N GLY A 211 -6.17 -4.82 19.18
CA GLY A 211 -6.41 -6.06 19.93
C GLY A 211 -5.87 -7.34 19.27
N LEU A 212 -5.61 -7.33 17.96
CA LEU A 212 -5.07 -8.48 17.22
C LEU A 212 -3.54 -8.50 17.19
N GLY A 213 -2.86 -7.44 17.61
CA GLY A 213 -1.39 -7.39 17.65
C GLY A 213 -0.71 -7.64 16.31
N LEU A 214 -1.33 -7.27 15.20
CA LEU A 214 -0.81 -7.55 13.85
C LEU A 214 0.54 -6.83 13.62
N PRO A 215 1.56 -7.52 13.07
CA PRO A 215 2.90 -6.95 12.83
C PRO A 215 2.92 -6.06 11.57
N LEU A 216 2.10 -5.01 11.55
CA LEU A 216 2.00 -4.08 10.43
C LEU A 216 2.99 -2.93 10.59
N GLN A 217 3.70 -2.60 9.51
CA GLN A 217 4.55 -1.40 9.44
C GLN A 217 4.00 -0.43 8.39
N VAL A 218 3.96 0.85 8.72
CA VAL A 218 3.62 1.90 7.76
C VAL A 218 4.90 2.49 7.19
N LEU A 219 4.99 2.57 5.87
CA LEU A 219 6.16 3.11 5.17
C LEU A 219 5.78 4.35 4.35
N ARG A 220 6.56 5.41 4.47
CA ARG A 220 6.51 6.60 3.62
C ARG A 220 7.04 6.25 2.23
N LYS A 221 6.24 6.55 1.19
CA LYS A 221 6.53 6.24 -0.21
C LYS A 221 6.33 7.45 -1.11
N PRO A 222 7.39 8.20 -1.43
CA PRO A 222 7.31 9.30 -2.39
C PRO A 222 7.12 8.78 -3.82
N MET A 223 6.37 9.54 -4.62
CA MET A 223 6.11 9.30 -6.04
C MET A 223 6.41 10.58 -6.81
N PHE A 224 6.87 10.44 -8.06
CA PHE A 224 7.40 11.56 -8.82
C PHE A 224 6.91 11.58 -10.24
N TRP A 225 6.81 12.77 -10.81
CA TRP A 225 6.54 13.02 -12.21
C TRP A 225 7.70 13.81 -12.81
N PHE A 226 8.22 13.30 -13.91
CA PHE A 226 9.40 13.82 -14.58
C PHE A 226 9.05 14.22 -16.01
N GLU A 227 9.63 15.32 -16.49
CA GLU A 227 9.50 15.74 -17.89
C GLU A 227 10.22 14.75 -18.81
N THR A 228 9.56 14.36 -19.90
CA THR A 228 10.16 13.57 -20.99
C THR A 228 10.56 14.47 -22.16
N ARG A 229 11.70 14.15 -22.79
CA ARG A 229 12.19 14.79 -24.03
C ARG A 229 11.93 13.96 -25.29
N SER A 230 11.23 12.83 -25.16
CA SER A 230 10.98 11.91 -26.26
C SER A 230 9.52 11.47 -26.29
N PRO A 231 8.85 11.48 -27.47
CA PRO A 231 7.50 10.94 -27.61
C PRO A 231 7.44 9.43 -27.42
N ALA A 232 8.58 8.72 -27.42
CA ALA A 232 8.65 7.28 -27.18
C ALA A 232 8.15 6.86 -25.79
N TYR A 233 8.00 7.81 -24.85
CA TYR A 233 7.45 7.54 -23.53
C TYR A 233 5.93 7.77 -23.42
N ASN A 234 5.26 8.09 -24.53
CA ASN A 234 3.84 8.40 -24.50
C ASN A 234 3.00 7.13 -24.55
N LEU A 235 1.86 7.15 -23.87
CA LEU A 235 0.85 6.10 -24.00
C LEU A 235 0.39 5.95 -25.45
N ALA A 236 0.23 7.09 -26.16
CA ALA A 236 -0.10 7.13 -27.58
C ALA A 236 0.99 6.51 -28.50
N ALA A 237 2.23 6.43 -28.02
CA ALA A 237 3.33 5.73 -28.69
C ALA A 237 3.44 4.25 -28.26
N SER A 238 2.40 3.70 -27.62
CA SER A 238 2.34 2.33 -27.11
C SER A 238 3.45 2.00 -26.10
N MET A 239 3.92 2.99 -25.34
CA MET A 239 4.79 2.71 -24.19
C MET A 239 4.00 1.94 -23.12
N PRO A 240 4.53 0.82 -22.61
CA PRO A 240 3.88 0.07 -21.54
C PRO A 240 4.12 0.72 -20.18
N THR A 241 3.35 0.29 -19.18
CA THR A 241 3.84 0.40 -17.80
C THR A 241 5.13 -0.40 -17.65
N PHE A 242 5.92 -0.11 -16.62
CA PHE A 242 7.17 -0.83 -16.42
C PHE A 242 7.48 -1.06 -14.96
N TYR A 243 8.24 -2.13 -14.71
CA TYR A 243 8.80 -2.48 -13.42
C TYR A 243 10.20 -3.07 -13.61
N PHE A 244 11.19 -2.46 -12.97
CA PHE A 244 12.60 -2.85 -13.06
C PHE A 244 13.10 -3.29 -11.69
N GLU A 245 13.70 -4.47 -11.62
CA GLU A 245 14.41 -4.98 -10.44
C GLU A 245 15.92 -4.85 -10.67
N MET A 246 16.54 -3.87 -10.02
CA MET A 246 17.95 -3.53 -10.21
C MET A 246 18.86 -4.28 -9.21
N PRO A 247 20.04 -4.77 -9.61
CA PRO A 247 20.91 -5.65 -8.81
C PRO A 247 21.70 -4.97 -7.67
N ALA A 248 21.32 -3.77 -7.23
CA ALA A 248 22.02 -3.06 -6.14
C ALA A 248 21.96 -3.85 -4.80
N GLU A 249 22.73 -3.43 -3.79
CA GLU A 249 22.90 -4.10 -2.48
C GLU A 249 21.58 -4.52 -1.77
N ALA A 250 20.43 -3.98 -2.15
CA ALA A 250 19.11 -4.32 -1.64
C ALA A 250 18.04 -4.61 -2.72
N ALA A 251 18.44 -5.03 -3.93
CA ALA A 251 17.56 -5.24 -5.08
C ALA A 251 16.58 -4.08 -5.30
N SER A 252 17.09 -2.93 -5.77
CA SER A 252 16.25 -1.72 -5.89
C SER A 252 15.21 -1.88 -7.00
N THR A 253 13.94 -1.91 -6.61
CA THR A 253 12.82 -2.07 -7.55
C THR A 253 12.17 -0.72 -7.85
N PHE A 254 11.96 -0.43 -9.13
CA PHE A 254 11.33 0.80 -9.62
C PHE A 254 10.15 0.46 -10.50
N TYR A 255 9.13 1.32 -10.51
CA TYR A 255 8.00 1.18 -11.40
C TYR A 255 7.58 2.53 -11.97
N GLY A 256 6.91 2.49 -13.11
CA GLY A 256 6.42 3.70 -13.74
C GLY A 256 5.38 3.44 -14.81
N PHE A 257 4.96 4.56 -15.39
CA PHE A 257 3.81 4.64 -16.27
C PHE A 257 4.19 5.38 -17.53
N PRO A 258 3.54 5.10 -18.67
CA PRO A 258 3.66 5.96 -19.82
C PRO A 258 3.12 7.36 -19.52
N SER A 259 3.63 8.35 -20.25
CA SER A 259 3.10 9.70 -20.21
C SER A 259 1.69 9.72 -20.81
N LEU A 260 0.73 10.21 -20.03
CA LEU A 260 -0.66 10.33 -20.44
C LEU A 260 -0.94 11.63 -21.22
N ASP A 261 -0.18 12.69 -20.93
CA ASP A 261 -0.33 14.03 -21.51
C ASP A 261 0.77 14.36 -22.54
N GLY A 262 1.72 13.45 -22.75
CA GLY A 262 2.87 13.62 -23.62
C GLY A 262 3.99 14.50 -23.06
N GLN A 263 3.89 14.94 -21.81
CA GLN A 263 4.84 15.86 -21.18
C GLN A 263 5.56 15.23 -19.99
N VAL A 264 4.81 14.54 -19.11
CA VAL A 264 5.38 13.94 -17.90
C VAL A 264 5.05 12.47 -17.79
N LEU A 265 5.98 11.69 -17.25
CA LEU A 265 5.74 10.32 -16.82
C LEU A 265 5.95 10.17 -15.31
N LYS A 266 5.14 9.30 -14.72
CA LYS A 266 5.22 8.97 -13.31
C LYS A 266 6.22 7.83 -13.10
N VAL A 267 7.16 8.01 -12.17
CA VAL A 267 8.13 6.99 -11.75
C VAL A 267 8.27 7.01 -10.23
N ALA A 268 8.39 5.83 -9.62
CA ALA A 268 8.56 5.69 -8.18
C ALA A 268 9.41 4.46 -7.84
N GLN A 269 10.06 4.51 -6.67
CA GLN A 269 10.76 3.36 -6.11
C GLN A 269 9.79 2.52 -5.27
N HIS A 270 9.70 1.22 -5.58
CA HIS A 270 8.89 0.27 -4.81
C HIS A 270 9.63 -0.28 -3.58
N SER A 271 10.95 -0.48 -3.66
CA SER A 271 11.75 -0.94 -2.52
C SER A 271 12.00 0.18 -1.50
N GLY A 272 12.61 -0.14 -0.36
CA GLY A 272 12.93 0.84 0.69
C GLY A 272 11.70 1.49 1.33
N GLY A 273 11.78 2.78 1.60
CA GLY A 273 10.77 3.56 2.34
C GLY A 273 11.16 3.75 3.80
N GLU A 274 10.65 4.82 4.40
CA GLU A 274 10.92 5.19 5.78
C GLU A 274 9.76 4.78 6.69
N LEU A 275 10.06 4.24 7.87
CA LEU A 275 9.03 3.89 8.85
C LEU A 275 8.28 5.14 9.32
N VAL A 276 6.95 5.04 9.37
CA VAL A 276 6.06 6.07 9.84
C VAL A 276 5.38 5.58 11.12
N ALA A 277 5.64 6.27 12.23
CA ALA A 277 5.03 5.95 13.52
C ALA A 277 3.55 6.36 13.55
N ASP A 278 3.23 7.58 13.11
CA ASP A 278 1.86 8.09 12.98
C ASP A 278 1.58 8.53 11.55
N PRO A 279 0.67 7.85 10.82
CA PRO A 279 0.26 8.23 9.47
C PRO A 279 -0.26 9.67 9.34
N LEU A 280 -0.77 10.28 10.42
CA LEU A 280 -1.24 11.67 10.43
C LEU A 280 -0.09 12.68 10.47
N LEU A 281 1.07 12.29 10.99
CA LEU A 281 2.24 13.14 11.16
C LEU A 281 3.33 12.84 10.12
N VAL A 282 3.00 12.08 9.07
CA VAL A 282 3.95 11.76 8.00
C VAL A 282 4.48 13.05 7.38
N ASP A 283 5.79 13.16 7.27
CA ASP A 283 6.42 14.24 6.51
C ASP A 283 6.12 14.06 5.02
N ARG A 284 5.44 15.04 4.43
CA ARG A 284 5.06 15.04 3.02
C ARG A 284 5.96 15.90 2.16
N GLN A 285 6.96 16.56 2.74
CA GLN A 285 7.91 17.39 2.00
C GLN A 285 8.83 16.54 1.11
N LEU A 286 9.28 17.16 0.03
CA LEU A 286 10.28 16.60 -0.87
C LEU A 286 11.66 16.66 -0.22
N ARG A 287 12.36 15.52 -0.17
CA ARG A 287 13.75 15.44 0.27
C ARG A 287 14.65 15.04 -0.89
N GLU A 288 15.88 15.53 -0.89
CA GLU A 288 16.87 15.17 -1.91
C GLU A 288 17.16 13.66 -1.93
N SER A 289 17.20 13.04 -0.74
CA SER A 289 17.36 11.59 -0.57
C SER A 289 16.20 10.78 -1.17
N ASP A 290 15.02 11.37 -1.38
CA ASP A 290 13.91 10.70 -2.06
C ASP A 290 14.12 10.64 -3.57
N VAL A 291 14.80 11.64 -4.14
CA VAL A 291 14.96 11.82 -5.60
C VAL A 291 16.15 11.04 -6.13
N GLN A 292 17.26 11.01 -5.39
CA GLN A 292 18.54 10.50 -5.88
C GLN A 292 18.47 9.06 -6.43
N PRO A 293 17.86 8.07 -5.73
CA PRO A 293 17.78 6.70 -6.25
C PRO A 293 17.03 6.60 -7.58
N ILE A 294 15.98 7.40 -7.74
CA ILE A 294 15.17 7.42 -8.97
C ILE A 294 15.91 8.15 -10.08
N ALA A 295 16.63 9.23 -9.77
CA ALA A 295 17.48 9.92 -10.72
C ALA A 295 18.55 8.97 -11.30
N ASP A 296 19.19 8.15 -10.46
CA ASP A 296 20.17 7.14 -10.90
C ASP A 296 19.55 6.09 -11.82
N PHE A 297 18.35 5.60 -11.46
CA PHE A 297 17.57 4.70 -12.30
C PHE A 297 17.21 5.32 -13.65
N LEU A 298 16.74 6.57 -13.67
CA LEU A 298 16.37 7.30 -14.90
C LEU A 298 17.57 7.49 -15.83
N ARG A 299 18.74 7.92 -15.31
CA ARG A 299 19.96 8.09 -16.14
C ARG A 299 20.35 6.78 -16.82
N THR A 300 20.14 5.66 -16.13
CA THR A 300 20.50 4.32 -16.62
C THR A 300 19.50 3.79 -17.63
N CYS A 301 18.20 3.79 -17.27
CA CYS A 301 17.18 3.03 -17.99
C CYS A 301 16.25 3.88 -18.86
N LEU A 302 16.12 5.19 -18.59
CA LEU A 302 15.22 6.11 -19.30
C LEU A 302 15.94 7.45 -19.60
N PRO A 303 17.00 7.45 -20.44
CA PRO A 303 17.95 8.56 -20.56
C PRO A 303 17.38 9.86 -21.14
N ALA A 304 16.20 9.79 -21.77
CA ALA A 304 15.52 10.96 -22.34
C ALA A 304 14.50 11.57 -21.35
N VAL A 305 14.43 11.07 -20.13
CA VAL A 305 13.65 11.63 -19.02
C VAL A 305 14.54 12.51 -18.16
N ARG A 306 14.06 13.70 -17.78
CA ARG A 306 14.80 14.57 -16.86
C ARG A 306 14.84 13.96 -15.47
N THR A 307 15.95 14.12 -14.76
CA THR A 307 16.15 13.54 -13.42
C THR A 307 15.62 14.41 -12.29
N GLN A 308 15.23 15.65 -12.57
CA GLN A 308 14.58 16.52 -11.61
C GLN A 308 13.06 16.38 -11.75
N PRO A 309 12.32 16.02 -10.70
CA PRO A 309 10.87 15.94 -10.77
C PRO A 309 10.26 17.33 -10.90
N VAL A 310 9.24 17.47 -11.75
CA VAL A 310 8.41 18.68 -11.84
C VAL A 310 7.26 18.65 -10.83
N ARG A 311 6.95 17.46 -10.32
CA ARG A 311 5.93 17.25 -9.28
C ARG A 311 6.26 16.01 -8.47
N HIS A 312 5.85 16.02 -7.20
CA HIS A 312 5.92 14.87 -6.31
C HIS A 312 4.63 14.73 -5.50
N SER A 313 4.42 13.57 -4.91
CA SER A 313 3.38 13.30 -3.92
C SER A 313 3.87 12.22 -2.97
N THR A 314 3.50 12.31 -1.70
CA THR A 314 3.85 11.31 -0.69
C THR A 314 2.67 10.38 -0.45
N CYS A 315 2.92 9.08 -0.56
CA CYS A 315 1.97 7.99 -0.32
C CYS A 315 2.43 7.14 0.86
N LEU A 316 1.60 6.21 1.29
CA LEU A 316 1.87 5.28 2.38
C LEU A 316 1.68 3.85 1.91
N TYR A 317 2.59 2.96 2.29
CA TYR A 317 2.36 1.51 2.29
C TYR A 317 2.11 1.03 3.70
N THR A 318 1.29 -0.01 3.84
CA THR A 318 1.12 -0.74 5.10
C THR A 318 1.48 -2.18 4.81
N VAL A 319 2.65 -2.59 5.30
CA VAL A 319 3.29 -3.85 4.96
C VAL A 319 3.15 -4.86 6.09
N THR A 320 2.90 -6.10 5.72
CA THR A 320 3.10 -7.28 6.56
C THR A 320 4.54 -7.78 6.43
N PRO A 321 5.05 -8.60 7.36
CA PRO A 321 6.42 -9.10 7.29
C PRO A 321 6.68 -9.98 6.06
N ASP A 322 5.69 -10.78 5.66
CA ASP A 322 5.71 -11.62 4.46
C ASP A 322 5.26 -10.88 3.18
N ARG A 323 4.88 -9.61 3.32
CA ARG A 323 4.34 -8.75 2.24
C ARG A 323 3.07 -9.28 1.58
N HIS A 324 2.38 -10.27 2.13
CA HIS A 324 1.07 -10.70 1.66
C HIS A 324 -0.07 -9.97 2.36
N PHE A 325 -1.23 -9.85 1.72
CA PHE A 325 -2.37 -9.15 2.30
C PHE A 325 -2.92 -9.91 3.52
N VAL A 326 -3.67 -9.23 4.36
CA VAL A 326 -4.54 -9.88 5.35
C VAL A 326 -5.97 -9.68 4.89
N VAL A 327 -6.62 -10.78 4.53
CA VAL A 327 -8.03 -10.83 4.10
C VAL A 327 -8.68 -11.99 4.83
N ASP A 328 -9.41 -11.69 5.90
CA ASP A 328 -9.97 -12.71 6.78
C ASP A 328 -11.17 -12.18 7.57
N ARG A 329 -11.80 -13.04 8.38
CA ARG A 329 -12.72 -12.64 9.44
C ARG A 329 -12.00 -12.56 10.78
N HIS A 330 -12.50 -11.73 11.67
CA HIS A 330 -11.96 -11.64 13.02
C HIS A 330 -12.08 -13.00 13.73
N PRO A 331 -11.02 -13.50 14.39
CA PRO A 331 -11.01 -14.85 14.98
C PRO A 331 -12.09 -15.05 16.04
N GLU A 332 -12.44 -13.99 16.79
CA GLU A 332 -13.49 -14.03 17.82
C GLU A 332 -14.87 -13.58 17.31
N PHE A 333 -14.94 -12.83 16.21
CA PHE A 333 -16.17 -12.17 15.75
C PHE A 333 -16.38 -12.42 14.26
N SER A 334 -17.12 -13.47 13.92
CA SER A 334 -17.34 -13.88 12.52
C SER A 334 -18.12 -12.87 11.68
N ASN A 335 -18.74 -11.86 12.31
CA ASN A 335 -19.42 -10.73 11.65
C ASN A 335 -18.50 -9.52 11.43
N VAL A 336 -17.20 -9.63 11.73
CA VAL A 336 -16.19 -8.61 11.44
C VAL A 336 -15.22 -9.14 10.39
N VAL A 337 -15.14 -8.45 9.26
CA VAL A 337 -14.26 -8.75 8.13
C VAL A 337 -13.09 -7.78 8.15
N ILE A 338 -11.88 -8.28 7.89
CA ILE A 338 -10.63 -7.55 7.97
C ILE A 338 -9.96 -7.56 6.60
N GLY A 339 -9.62 -6.37 6.10
CA GLY A 339 -8.77 -6.16 4.95
C GLY A 339 -7.65 -5.17 5.29
N CYS A 340 -6.42 -5.66 5.45
CA CYS A 340 -5.27 -4.79 5.75
C CYS A 340 -3.94 -5.35 5.21
N GLY A 341 -2.83 -4.64 5.44
CA GLY A 341 -1.50 -5.15 5.11
C GLY A 341 -1.26 -5.32 3.61
N PHE A 342 -1.81 -4.43 2.77
CA PHE A 342 -1.79 -4.58 1.31
C PHE A 342 -0.43 -4.32 0.63
N SER A 343 0.61 -4.09 1.44
CA SER A 343 2.04 -4.18 1.13
C SER A 343 2.53 -3.41 -0.09
N GLY A 344 1.77 -2.40 -0.54
CA GLY A 344 2.15 -1.54 -1.67
C GLY A 344 1.80 -2.07 -3.05
N HIS A 345 1.14 -3.22 -3.15
CA HIS A 345 0.77 -3.85 -4.41
C HIS A 345 -0.74 -4.21 -4.48
N GLY A 346 -1.56 -3.74 -3.53
CA GLY A 346 -2.97 -4.11 -3.43
C GLY A 346 -3.98 -3.40 -4.34
N PHE A 347 -3.72 -2.19 -4.85
CA PHE A 347 -4.80 -1.40 -5.51
C PHE A 347 -5.50 -2.13 -6.67
N LYS A 348 -4.75 -2.91 -7.46
CA LYS A 348 -5.29 -3.67 -8.59
C LYS A 348 -6.36 -4.71 -8.19
N PHE A 349 -6.41 -5.08 -6.92
CA PHE A 349 -7.36 -6.03 -6.35
C PHE A 349 -8.58 -5.35 -5.70
N THR A 350 -8.70 -4.02 -5.73
CA THR A 350 -9.79 -3.35 -5.00
C THR A 350 -11.17 -3.71 -5.53
N SER A 351 -11.31 -4.00 -6.83
CA SER A 351 -12.53 -4.56 -7.41
C SER A 351 -12.87 -5.93 -6.80
N VAL A 352 -12.00 -6.92 -6.98
CA VAL A 352 -12.24 -8.29 -6.49
C VAL A 352 -12.33 -8.37 -4.98
N LEU A 353 -11.45 -7.71 -4.24
CA LEU A 353 -11.48 -7.77 -2.78
C LEU A 353 -12.69 -7.03 -2.22
N GLY A 354 -13.20 -5.98 -2.90
CA GLY A 354 -14.50 -5.39 -2.57
C GLY A 354 -15.62 -6.44 -2.59
N SER A 355 -15.69 -7.26 -3.64
CA SER A 355 -16.66 -8.36 -3.73
C SER A 355 -16.41 -9.45 -2.67
N VAL A 356 -15.15 -9.82 -2.43
CA VAL A 356 -14.78 -10.80 -1.40
C VAL A 356 -15.19 -10.33 -0.01
N PHE A 357 -14.95 -9.06 0.34
CA PHE A 357 -15.39 -8.51 1.63
C PHE A 357 -16.91 -8.55 1.76
N ALA A 358 -17.63 -8.30 0.67
CA ALA A 358 -19.08 -8.43 0.65
C ALA A 358 -19.52 -9.89 0.89
N ASP A 359 -18.87 -10.87 0.27
CA ASP A 359 -19.15 -12.30 0.47
C ASP A 359 -18.89 -12.72 1.92
N LEU A 360 -17.73 -12.34 2.47
CA LEU A 360 -17.35 -12.66 3.85
C LEU A 360 -18.31 -12.02 4.88
N ALA A 361 -18.77 -10.79 4.63
CA ALA A 361 -19.67 -10.07 5.54
C ALA A 361 -21.11 -10.60 5.53
N THR A 362 -21.52 -11.27 4.44
CA THR A 362 -22.92 -11.68 4.21
C THR A 362 -23.13 -13.19 4.28
N THR A 363 -22.17 -13.96 3.80
CA THR A 363 -22.25 -15.44 3.74
C THR A 363 -21.18 -16.12 4.59
N GLY A 364 -20.13 -15.40 4.98
CA GLY A 364 -19.02 -15.93 5.77
C GLY A 364 -17.97 -16.69 4.97
N SER A 365 -18.09 -16.77 3.65
CA SER A 365 -17.12 -17.44 2.76
C SER A 365 -17.11 -16.80 1.38
N THR A 366 -16.12 -17.09 0.55
CA THR A 366 -16.09 -16.74 -0.88
C THR A 366 -15.59 -17.93 -1.68
N GLU A 367 -15.88 -17.98 -2.98
CA GLU A 367 -15.43 -19.06 -3.86
C GLU A 367 -13.93 -18.96 -4.22
N LEU A 368 -13.33 -17.78 -4.02
CA LEU A 368 -11.92 -17.53 -4.28
C LEU A 368 -11.08 -18.03 -3.11
N SER A 369 -9.98 -18.76 -3.38
CA SER A 369 -9.07 -19.20 -2.31
C SER A 369 -8.37 -18.00 -1.67
N LEU A 370 -8.41 -17.95 -0.34
CA LEU A 370 -7.79 -16.92 0.50
C LEU A 370 -6.81 -17.52 1.51
N ASP A 371 -6.49 -18.82 1.43
CA ASP A 371 -5.77 -19.54 2.48
C ASP A 371 -4.41 -18.90 2.79
N PHE A 372 -3.70 -18.43 1.75
CA PHE A 372 -2.42 -17.75 1.88
C PHE A 372 -2.52 -16.29 2.41
N LEU A 373 -3.74 -15.75 2.57
CA LEU A 373 -4.04 -14.40 3.06
C LEU A 373 -4.68 -14.40 4.46
N ASN A 374 -4.86 -15.57 5.07
CA ASN A 374 -5.48 -15.69 6.39
C ASN A 374 -4.63 -15.01 7.49
N LEU A 375 -5.27 -14.65 8.59
CA LEU A 375 -4.59 -13.96 9.69
C LEU A 375 -3.63 -14.89 10.46
N ALA A 376 -4.00 -16.17 10.57
CA ALA A 376 -3.28 -17.16 11.36
C ALA A 376 -1.82 -17.35 10.91
N ARG A 377 -1.52 -17.19 9.60
CA ARG A 377 -0.15 -17.30 9.08
C ARG A 377 0.84 -16.32 9.72
N LEU A 378 0.35 -15.18 10.25
CA LEU A 378 1.19 -14.16 10.88
C LEU A 378 1.44 -14.44 12.37
N ALA A 379 0.68 -15.34 13.00
CA ALA A 379 0.81 -15.64 14.43
C ALA A 379 2.19 -16.24 14.79
N ASP A 380 2.77 -17.05 13.90
CA ASP A 380 4.08 -17.68 14.10
C ASP A 380 5.27 -16.71 13.88
N GLN A 381 5.05 -15.59 13.19
CA GLN A 381 6.11 -14.65 12.85
C GLN A 381 6.38 -13.61 13.96
N THR A 382 5.40 -13.39 14.84
CA THR A 382 5.55 -12.56 16.05
C THR A 382 6.64 -13.11 16.99
N SER A 383 6.84 -14.43 17.00
CA SER A 383 7.88 -15.10 17.80
C SER A 383 9.31 -14.93 17.24
N MET A 384 9.49 -14.60 15.95
CA MET A 384 10.82 -14.50 15.34
C MET A 384 11.38 -13.08 15.34
N ALA A 385 10.52 -12.05 15.35
CA ALA A 385 10.93 -10.65 15.44
C ALA A 385 11.61 -10.31 16.78
N ASP A 386 11.19 -10.97 17.87
CA ASP A 386 11.77 -10.80 19.22
C ASP A 386 13.16 -11.45 19.41
N ARG A 387 13.67 -12.20 18.43
CA ARG A 387 14.97 -12.90 18.53
C ARG A 387 16.14 -12.19 17.85
N ARG A 388 15.96 -10.98 17.29
CA ARG A 388 17.03 -10.24 16.59
C ARG A 388 17.44 -8.90 17.21
N TYR A 389 17.11 -8.67 18.48
CA TYR A 389 17.73 -7.60 19.26
C TYR A 389 18.17 -8.12 20.63
N SER A 390 19.27 -8.88 20.65
CA SER A 390 20.10 -9.04 21.86
C SER A 390 21.50 -8.53 21.55
N CYS A 391 21.76 -7.26 21.86
CA CYS A 391 23.12 -6.76 22.02
C CYS A 391 23.30 -6.37 23.49
N SER A 392 24.04 -7.22 24.19
CA SER A 392 24.79 -7.05 25.44
C SER A 392 24.49 -5.86 26.35
N SER A 393 24.02 -6.21 27.54
CA SER A 393 24.18 -5.52 28.82
C SER A 393 25.59 -4.96 29.05
N GLY A 394 25.66 -3.74 29.59
CA GLY A 394 26.90 -3.15 30.09
C GLY A 394 26.69 -1.89 30.92
N PHE A 395 26.03 -1.98 32.08
CA PHE A 395 26.26 -1.04 33.20
C PHE A 395 26.10 -1.80 34.52
N GLY A 396 27.23 -2.13 35.13
CA GLY A 396 27.29 -2.54 36.53
C GLY A 396 27.36 -1.30 37.42
N MET A 397 26.44 -1.19 38.37
CA MET A 397 26.63 -0.38 39.58
C MET A 397 26.49 -1.31 40.78
N THR A 398 27.64 -1.62 41.38
CA THR A 398 27.78 -2.25 42.69
C THR A 398 27.26 -1.31 43.77
N ALA A 399 26.32 -1.81 44.57
CA ALA A 399 25.93 -1.23 45.84
C ALA A 399 27.01 -1.52 46.89
N ILE A 400 27.42 -0.49 47.64
CA ILE A 400 28.05 -0.64 48.95
C ILE A 400 27.33 0.32 49.89
N GLY A 401 26.68 -0.23 50.90
CA GLY A 401 26.11 0.50 52.02
C GLY A 401 27.04 0.49 53.24
N SER A 402 26.66 1.31 54.22
CA SER A 402 27.18 1.47 55.59
C SER A 402 28.43 2.36 55.75
N GLN A 403 28.30 3.52 56.41
CA GLN A 403 28.42 3.67 57.86
C GLN A 403 28.21 5.13 58.31
N GLU A 404 27.76 5.27 59.55
CA GLU A 404 27.46 6.49 60.30
C GLU A 404 28.68 7.39 60.57
N SER A 405 28.48 8.72 60.63
CA SER A 405 28.57 9.49 61.90
C SER A 405 28.83 11.00 61.71
N ALA A 406 27.98 11.78 62.38
CA ALA A 406 28.29 12.95 63.22
C ALA A 406 29.09 14.18 62.69
N ARG A 407 28.34 15.30 62.71
CA ARG A 407 28.64 16.60 63.37
C ARG A 407 29.35 17.73 62.60
N GLN A 408 28.60 18.84 62.58
CA GLN A 408 28.97 20.23 62.91
C GLN A 408 29.78 21.06 61.92
N GLY A 409 29.18 22.19 61.52
CA GLY A 409 29.77 23.49 61.82
C GLY A 409 30.17 24.38 60.64
N THR A 410 29.47 25.53 60.56
CA THR A 410 30.00 26.88 60.27
C THR A 410 30.52 27.22 58.86
N ALA A 411 29.79 28.13 58.20
CA ALA A 411 30.34 29.21 57.36
C ALA A 411 31.09 30.24 58.26
N PRO A 412 32.00 31.13 57.79
CA PRO A 412 31.75 32.11 56.70
C PRO A 412 32.97 32.61 55.86
N THR A 413 32.68 33.59 54.96
CA THR A 413 33.52 34.73 54.48
C THR A 413 34.75 34.46 53.59
N LEU A 414 34.74 34.91 52.32
CA LEU A 414 35.16 36.23 51.77
C LEU A 414 36.69 36.45 51.73
N GLU A 415 37.23 36.66 50.50
CA GLU A 415 38.40 37.48 50.08
C GLU A 415 39.12 36.82 48.88
N THR A 416 38.98 37.35 47.65
CA THR A 416 39.70 38.44 46.94
C THR A 416 40.88 37.97 46.07
N SER A 417 40.92 38.55 44.86
CA SER A 417 42.08 38.77 43.98
C SER A 417 42.65 37.53 43.25
N GLN A 418 43.25 37.58 42.08
CA GLN A 418 43.30 38.47 40.90
C GLN A 418 44.16 37.70 39.88
N CYS A 419 43.88 37.91 38.59
CA CYS A 419 44.79 37.87 37.42
C CYS A 419 45.91 36.81 37.32
N PHE A 420 45.96 36.07 36.21
CA PHE A 420 46.84 36.41 35.08
C PHE A 420 46.52 35.56 33.82
N ASP A 421 46.85 36.16 32.69
CA ASP A 421 46.48 35.90 31.29
C ASP A 421 47.11 34.68 30.58
N ALA A 422 46.55 34.43 29.39
CA ALA A 422 47.17 34.00 28.11
C ALA A 422 47.64 32.53 28.00
N ASP A 423 47.33 31.78 26.94
CA ASP A 423 46.94 32.09 25.56
C ASP A 423 45.72 31.29 25.07
#